data_AF-A0A080Z4P3-F1
#
_entry.id   AF-A0A080Z4P3-F1
#
_cell.length_a   1.000
_cell.length_b   1.000
_cell.length_c   1.000
_cell.angle_alpha   90.00
_cell.angle_beta   90.00
_cell.angle_gamma   90.00
#
_symmetry.space_group_name_H-M   'P 1'
#
loop_
_entity.id
_entity.type
_entity.pdbx_description
1 polymer ?
#
loop_
_entity_poly.entity_id
_entity_poly.type
_entity_poly.pdbx_seq_one_letter_code
_entity_poly.pdbx_strand_id
1 'polypeptide(L)'
;MFQCILLPFIQWEKQLKVSIKKYVQIVGRVDNLDETTEKKELKQKLGSLDRASLAATARLIKFIEDGGVPSMDIALSFRDTTILLPNIISRNQEQKSATKKWTRMILKRLGRILDLGKSNPKLPAPLSDPQLEAARAALNDHKGVYCLDYIQRMEAFINTMKAQPRAFEADRIAVTLEKLASDYQRDFRLYARRQKSGKSPPRTEERWAHFARISEVLAQWIQRAQQTTPPPRMPGNLSKFDRQLRGFAEKYPDRVPSVLLEESPALTKLAQPRSQSKRPIKKEKKTSVAQAIVMADIV
;
A
#
# COMPACT_ATOMS: atom_id res chain seq x y z
N MET A 1 -7.16 -54.05 -2.29
CA MET A 1 -7.40 -52.79 -3.06
C MET A 1 -7.33 -51.51 -2.20
N PHE A 2 -7.15 -51.57 -0.87
CA PHE A 2 -7.06 -50.37 0.01
C PHE A 2 -5.66 -49.72 0.09
N GLN A 3 -4.62 -50.40 -0.37
CA GLN A 3 -3.22 -49.95 -0.19
C GLN A 3 -2.80 -48.85 -1.20
N CYS A 4 -3.49 -48.72 -2.33
CA CYS A 4 -3.11 -47.79 -3.40
C CYS A 4 -3.61 -46.34 -3.19
N ILE A 5 -4.62 -46.11 -2.33
CA ILE A 5 -5.19 -44.77 -2.08
C ILE A 5 -4.55 -44.11 -0.85
N LEU A 6 -4.00 -44.87 0.09
CA LEU A 6 -3.42 -44.34 1.35
C LEU A 6 -1.99 -43.78 1.20
N LEU A 7 -1.19 -44.32 0.28
CA LEU A 7 0.21 -43.89 0.06
C LEU A 7 0.35 -42.41 -0.32
N PRO A 8 -0.49 -41.85 -1.23
CA PRO A 8 -0.45 -40.42 -1.56
C PRO A 8 -0.75 -39.50 -0.36
N PHE A 9 -1.75 -39.86 0.47
CA PHE A 9 -2.13 -39.05 1.63
C PHE A 9 -1.04 -39.02 2.71
N ILE A 10 -0.38 -40.15 2.97
CA ILE A 10 0.74 -40.23 3.92
C ILE A 10 1.90 -39.34 3.45
N GLN A 11 2.19 -39.34 2.16
CA GLN A 11 3.25 -38.49 1.60
C GLN A 11 2.89 -37.00 1.68
N TRP A 12 1.63 -36.65 1.45
CA TRP A 12 1.15 -35.27 1.53
C TRP A 12 1.10 -34.76 2.98
N GLU A 13 0.72 -35.60 3.93
CA GLU A 13 0.76 -35.27 5.35
C GLU A 13 2.20 -35.04 5.84
N LYS A 14 3.17 -35.83 5.36
CA LYS A 14 4.60 -35.57 5.63
C LYS A 14 5.03 -34.19 5.10
N GLN A 15 4.62 -33.82 3.88
CA GLN A 15 4.91 -32.50 3.31
C GLN A 15 4.23 -31.35 4.08
N LEU A 16 3.01 -31.59 4.57
CA LEU A 16 2.31 -30.66 5.45
C LEU A 16 3.08 -30.48 6.76
N LYS A 17 3.47 -31.58 7.41
CA LYS A 17 4.25 -31.58 8.66
C LYS A 17 5.56 -30.80 8.51
N VAL A 18 6.30 -30.98 7.41
CA VAL A 18 7.52 -30.19 7.13
C VAL A 18 7.22 -28.70 7.02
N SER A 19 6.10 -28.34 6.40
CA SER A 19 5.72 -26.94 6.20
C SER A 19 5.30 -26.27 7.50
N ILE A 20 4.54 -26.98 8.34
CA ILE A 20 4.18 -26.51 9.69
C ILE A 20 5.43 -26.38 10.57
N LYS A 21 6.32 -27.38 10.59
CA LYS A 21 7.60 -27.29 11.34
C LYS A 21 8.43 -26.08 10.93
N LYS A 22 8.56 -25.82 9.62
CA LYS A 22 9.28 -24.65 9.12
C LYS A 22 8.62 -23.35 9.56
N TYR A 23 7.29 -23.31 9.58
CA TYR A 23 6.53 -22.15 10.05
C TYR A 23 6.74 -21.91 11.55
N VAL A 24 6.64 -22.95 12.39
CA VAL A 24 6.93 -22.91 13.84
C VAL A 24 8.33 -22.35 14.09
N GLN A 25 9.35 -22.91 13.42
CA GLN A 25 10.74 -22.48 13.59
C GLN A 25 10.96 -21.01 13.24
N ILE A 26 10.34 -20.53 12.15
CA ILE A 26 10.50 -19.13 11.72
C ILE A 26 9.76 -18.19 12.67
N VAL A 27 8.56 -18.54 13.13
CA VAL A 27 7.84 -17.75 14.13
C VAL A 27 8.63 -17.67 15.42
N GLY A 28 9.10 -18.80 15.97
CA GLY A 28 9.91 -18.79 17.20
C GLY A 28 11.19 -17.95 17.08
N ARG A 29 11.84 -17.95 15.90
CA ARG A 29 13.01 -17.09 15.65
C ARG A 29 12.67 -15.60 15.59
N VAL A 30 11.47 -15.25 15.16
CA VAL A 30 11.03 -13.84 15.07
C VAL A 30 10.48 -13.36 16.41
N ASP A 31 9.82 -14.24 17.15
CA ASP A 31 9.22 -13.95 18.45
C ASP A 31 10.27 -13.58 19.51
N ASN A 32 11.43 -14.24 19.43
CA ASN A 32 12.59 -14.08 20.31
C ASN A 32 13.60 -13.00 19.86
N LEU A 33 13.25 -12.12 18.92
CA LEU A 33 14.15 -11.04 18.51
C LEU A 33 14.15 -9.90 19.53
N ASP A 34 15.35 -9.47 19.93
CA ASP A 34 15.57 -8.33 20.81
C ASP A 34 15.50 -7.00 20.04
N GLU A 35 15.21 -5.90 20.76
CA GLU A 35 15.11 -4.52 20.25
C GLU A 35 16.43 -4.03 19.61
N THR A 36 17.55 -4.68 19.94
CA THR A 36 18.89 -4.39 19.40
C THR A 36 19.15 -4.99 18.02
N THR A 37 18.23 -5.80 17.47
CA THR A 37 18.40 -6.47 16.17
C THR A 37 18.50 -5.46 15.02
N GLU A 38 19.50 -5.64 14.14
CA GLU A 38 19.67 -4.77 12.99
C GLU A 38 18.42 -4.73 12.09
N LYS A 39 18.02 -3.52 11.69
CA LYS A 39 16.85 -3.25 10.85
C LYS A 39 16.77 -4.10 9.57
N LYS A 40 17.92 -4.35 8.94
CA LYS A 40 18.03 -5.15 7.70
C LYS A 40 17.74 -6.62 7.96
N GLU A 41 18.30 -7.16 9.04
CA GLU A 41 18.09 -8.54 9.47
C GLU A 41 16.63 -8.77 9.88
N LEU A 42 16.06 -7.85 10.65
CA LEU A 42 14.67 -7.89 11.07
C LEU A 42 13.71 -7.95 9.88
N LYS A 43 13.93 -7.11 8.86
CA LYS A 43 13.15 -7.12 7.62
C LYS A 43 13.26 -8.45 6.85
N GLN A 44 14.44 -9.05 6.81
CA GLN A 44 14.65 -10.35 6.16
C GLN A 44 13.95 -11.50 6.89
N LYS A 45 14.04 -11.52 8.23
CA LYS A 45 13.38 -12.51 9.07
C LYS A 45 11.86 -12.41 8.94
N LEU A 46 11.32 -11.19 8.95
CA LEU A 46 9.90 -10.93 8.73
C LEU A 46 9.42 -11.31 7.31
N GLY A 47 10.22 -11.05 6.27
CA GLY A 47 9.91 -11.55 4.91
C GLY A 47 9.91 -13.08 4.81
N SER A 48 10.66 -13.77 5.67
CA SER A 48 10.65 -15.23 5.77
C SER A 48 9.42 -15.75 6.52
N LEU A 49 8.99 -15.03 7.57
CA LEU A 49 7.72 -15.25 8.26
C LEU A 49 6.53 -15.15 7.29
N ASP A 50 6.50 -14.09 6.47
CA ASP A 50 5.44 -13.88 5.48
C ASP A 50 5.28 -15.09 4.54
N ARG A 51 6.41 -15.58 4.01
CA ARG A 51 6.43 -16.71 3.09
C ARG A 51 6.05 -18.02 3.77
N ALA A 52 6.57 -18.26 4.97
CA ALA A 52 6.33 -19.50 5.71
C ALA A 52 4.87 -19.64 6.15
N SER A 53 4.30 -18.58 6.72
CA SER A 53 2.88 -18.55 7.13
C SER A 53 1.92 -18.75 5.96
N LEU A 54 2.19 -18.13 4.81
CA LEU A 54 1.40 -18.34 3.59
C LEU A 54 1.57 -19.75 3.05
N ALA A 55 2.78 -20.32 3.05
CA ALA A 55 2.99 -21.69 2.57
C ALA A 55 2.29 -22.71 3.47
N ALA A 56 2.41 -22.57 4.79
CA ALA A 56 1.77 -23.43 5.79
C ALA A 56 0.24 -23.41 5.65
N THR A 57 -0.36 -22.22 5.65
CA THR A 57 -1.83 -22.08 5.51
C THR A 57 -2.35 -22.62 4.17
N ALA A 58 -1.64 -22.38 3.06
CA ALA A 58 -2.04 -22.90 1.75
C ALA A 58 -2.03 -24.43 1.71
N ARG A 59 -0.97 -25.05 2.24
CA ARG A 59 -0.82 -26.51 2.25
C ARG A 59 -1.82 -27.17 3.18
N LEU A 60 -2.11 -26.57 4.34
CA LEU A 60 -3.11 -27.07 5.26
C LEU A 60 -4.51 -27.06 4.62
N ILE A 61 -4.91 -25.94 4.00
CA ILE A 61 -6.19 -25.83 3.29
C ILE A 61 -6.27 -26.89 2.20
N LYS A 62 -5.26 -26.97 1.33
CA LYS A 62 -5.25 -27.93 0.23
C LYS A 62 -5.37 -29.37 0.74
N PHE A 63 -4.60 -29.73 1.75
CA PHE A 63 -4.64 -31.08 2.33
C PHE A 63 -6.05 -31.44 2.86
N ILE A 64 -6.73 -30.49 3.52
CA ILE A 64 -8.09 -30.68 4.03
C ILE A 64 -9.10 -30.77 2.87
N GLU A 65 -8.99 -29.89 1.88
CA GLU A 65 -9.88 -29.86 0.70
C GLU A 65 -9.74 -31.11 -0.16
N ASP A 66 -8.55 -31.70 -0.22
CA ASP A 66 -8.29 -32.98 -0.89
C ASP A 66 -8.78 -34.19 -0.06
N GLY A 67 -9.44 -33.97 1.08
CA GLY A 67 -10.04 -35.02 1.92
C GLY A 67 -9.15 -35.54 3.05
N GLY A 68 -7.96 -34.95 3.24
CA GLY A 68 -7.04 -35.30 4.32
C GLY A 68 -7.50 -34.80 5.68
N VAL A 69 -7.25 -35.59 6.72
CA VAL A 69 -7.46 -35.19 8.13
C VAL A 69 -6.09 -35.01 8.77
N PRO A 70 -5.66 -33.77 9.10
CA PRO A 70 -4.34 -33.56 9.66
C PRO A 70 -4.26 -34.16 11.05
N SER A 71 -3.09 -34.69 11.43
CA SER A 71 -2.89 -35.15 12.80
C SER A 71 -3.10 -34.03 13.84
N MET A 72 -3.42 -34.43 15.08
CA MET A 72 -3.60 -33.51 16.20
C MET A 72 -2.36 -32.63 16.41
N ASP A 73 -1.15 -33.20 16.35
CA ASP A 73 0.12 -32.47 16.48
C ASP A 73 0.27 -31.35 15.43
N ILE A 74 -0.11 -31.63 14.18
CA ILE A 74 -0.04 -30.66 13.08
C ILE A 74 -1.02 -29.51 13.36
N ALA A 75 -2.24 -29.83 13.79
CA ALA A 75 -3.26 -28.85 14.10
C ALA A 75 -2.89 -27.97 15.31
N LEU A 76 -2.40 -28.58 16.41
CA LEU A 76 -1.90 -27.87 17.60
C LEU A 76 -0.74 -26.95 17.23
N SER A 77 0.29 -27.48 16.56
CA SER A 77 1.46 -26.70 16.14
C SER A 77 1.05 -25.52 15.26
N PHE A 78 0.11 -25.72 14.34
CA PHE A 78 -0.41 -24.65 13.48
C PHE A 78 -1.13 -23.57 14.29
N ARG A 79 -2.04 -23.97 15.20
CA ARG A 79 -2.79 -23.06 16.06
C ARG A 79 -1.84 -22.23 16.92
N ASP A 80 -1.00 -22.88 17.72
CA ASP A 80 -0.11 -22.25 18.69
C ASP A 80 0.87 -21.29 18.02
N THR A 81 1.34 -21.64 16.83
CA THR A 81 2.20 -20.76 16.05
C THR A 81 1.44 -19.55 15.49
N THR A 82 0.18 -19.74 15.09
CA THR A 82 -0.62 -18.69 14.44
C THR A 82 -1.13 -17.66 15.43
N ILE A 83 -1.41 -18.05 16.67
CA ILE A 83 -1.84 -17.12 17.73
C ILE A 83 -0.75 -16.11 18.14
N LEU A 84 0.52 -16.39 17.83
CA LEU A 84 1.64 -15.46 18.07
C LEU A 84 1.77 -14.37 17.00
N LEU A 85 1.20 -14.59 15.81
CA LEU A 85 1.33 -13.65 14.69
C LEU A 85 0.88 -12.22 15.01
N PRO A 86 -0.30 -11.97 15.64
CA PRO A 86 -0.74 -10.61 15.92
C PRO A 86 0.30 -9.82 16.72
N ASN A 87 0.84 -10.41 17.80
CA ASN A 87 1.83 -9.76 18.66
C ASN A 87 3.16 -9.51 17.94
N ILE A 88 3.62 -10.47 17.13
CA ILE A 88 4.83 -10.30 16.30
C ILE A 88 4.63 -9.16 15.30
N ILE A 89 3.50 -9.13 14.61
CA ILE A 89 3.19 -8.07 13.65
C ILE A 89 3.06 -6.72 14.36
N SER A 90 2.43 -6.68 15.52
CA SER A 90 2.25 -5.46 16.32
C SER A 90 3.57 -4.83 16.75
N ARG A 91 4.49 -5.63 17.31
CA ARG A 91 5.83 -5.16 17.71
C ARG A 91 6.68 -4.64 16.54
N ASN A 92 6.40 -5.10 15.33
CA ASN A 92 7.24 -4.83 14.16
C ASN A 92 6.56 -3.94 13.10
N GLN A 93 5.54 -3.17 13.49
CA GLN A 93 4.74 -2.36 12.56
C GLN A 93 5.57 -1.32 11.79
N GLU A 94 6.51 -0.65 12.45
CA GLU A 94 7.35 0.41 11.85
C GLU A 94 8.27 -0.12 10.74
N GLN A 95 8.64 -1.40 10.83
CA GLN A 95 9.59 -2.04 9.93
C GLN A 95 8.92 -2.59 8.65
N LYS A 96 7.62 -2.33 8.47
CA LYS A 96 6.81 -2.66 7.27
C LYS A 96 6.96 -4.12 6.81
N SER A 97 6.89 -5.05 7.75
CA SER A 97 7.01 -6.49 7.47
C SER A 97 5.82 -7.06 6.72
N ALA A 98 4.62 -6.95 7.31
CA ALA A 98 3.43 -7.50 6.73
C ALA A 98 2.96 -6.62 5.56
N THR A 99 3.17 -7.10 4.33
CA THR A 99 2.63 -6.41 3.16
C THR A 99 1.10 -6.44 3.21
N LYS A 100 0.44 -5.37 2.75
CA LYS A 100 -1.04 -5.35 2.57
C LYS A 100 -1.56 -6.56 1.78
N LYS A 101 -0.73 -7.13 0.90
CA LYS A 101 -0.98 -8.36 0.16
C LYS A 101 -0.95 -9.57 1.10
N TRP A 102 0.11 -9.73 1.90
CA TRP A 102 0.24 -10.78 2.90
C TRP A 102 -0.93 -10.75 3.90
N THR A 103 -1.22 -9.61 4.54
CA THR A 103 -2.31 -9.49 5.53
C THR A 103 -3.66 -9.93 4.94
N ARG A 104 -3.96 -9.52 3.70
CA ARG A 104 -5.19 -9.95 3.03
C ARG A 104 -5.22 -11.46 2.78
N MET A 105 -4.11 -12.02 2.31
CA MET A 105 -4.02 -13.44 1.99
C MET A 105 -4.11 -14.31 3.24
N ILE A 106 -3.38 -13.95 4.30
CA ILE A 106 -3.39 -14.71 5.55
C ILE A 106 -4.78 -14.67 6.20
N LEU A 107 -5.44 -13.49 6.27
CA LEU A 107 -6.80 -13.37 6.81
C LEU A 107 -7.84 -14.19 6.04
N LYS A 108 -7.73 -14.21 4.70
CA LYS A 108 -8.61 -15.04 3.84
C LYS A 108 -8.41 -16.52 4.14
N ARG A 109 -7.16 -16.96 4.27
CA ARG A 109 -6.82 -18.37 4.50
C ARG A 109 -7.17 -18.83 5.91
N LEU A 110 -6.92 -18.02 6.92
CA LEU A 110 -7.34 -18.31 8.30
C LEU A 110 -8.86 -18.44 8.38
N GLY A 111 -9.61 -17.54 7.73
CA GLY A 111 -11.07 -17.67 7.64
C GLY A 111 -11.49 -19.00 7.01
N ARG A 112 -10.87 -19.37 5.88
CA ARG A 112 -11.15 -20.67 5.24
C ARG A 112 -10.84 -21.87 6.13
N ILE A 113 -9.74 -21.85 6.87
CA ILE A 113 -9.37 -22.94 7.81
C ILE A 113 -10.41 -23.06 8.93
N LEU A 114 -10.82 -21.93 9.50
CA LEU A 114 -11.84 -21.88 10.54
C LEU A 114 -13.20 -22.38 10.06
N ASP A 115 -13.61 -21.98 8.84
CA ASP A 115 -14.85 -22.46 8.21
C ASP A 115 -14.80 -23.98 7.99
N LEU A 116 -13.66 -24.50 7.50
CA LEU A 116 -13.45 -25.94 7.33
C LEU A 116 -13.50 -26.69 8.67
N GLY A 117 -12.81 -26.18 9.70
CA GLY A 117 -12.79 -26.77 11.04
C GLY A 117 -14.19 -26.84 11.68
N LYS A 118 -14.99 -25.78 11.54
CA LYS A 118 -16.36 -25.72 12.07
C LYS A 118 -17.34 -26.63 11.31
N SER A 119 -17.16 -26.75 10.00
CA SER A 119 -18.09 -27.49 9.14
C SER A 119 -17.82 -29.00 9.08
N ASN A 120 -16.62 -29.45 9.48
CA ASN A 120 -16.24 -30.85 9.41
C ASN A 120 -15.84 -31.40 10.80
N PRO A 121 -16.71 -32.19 11.47
CA PRO A 121 -16.46 -32.72 12.81
C PRO A 121 -15.31 -33.75 12.86
N LYS A 122 -14.84 -34.24 11.71
CA LYS A 122 -13.68 -35.16 11.64
C LYS A 122 -12.35 -34.44 11.75
N LEU A 123 -12.32 -33.11 11.60
CA LEU A 123 -11.09 -32.33 11.71
C LEU A 123 -10.71 -32.10 13.18
N PRO A 124 -9.41 -31.98 13.50
CA PRO A 124 -8.98 -31.72 14.86
C PRO A 124 -9.54 -30.40 15.41
N ALA A 125 -10.03 -30.44 16.66
CA ALA A 125 -10.58 -29.28 17.37
C ALA A 125 -9.69 -28.01 17.36
N PRO A 126 -8.34 -28.08 17.38
CA PRO A 126 -7.50 -26.89 17.28
C PRO A 126 -7.70 -26.06 16.00
N LEU A 127 -8.28 -26.61 14.93
CA LEU A 127 -8.57 -25.89 13.69
C LEU A 127 -9.86 -25.06 13.75
N SER A 128 -10.72 -25.31 14.73
CA SER A 128 -11.92 -24.53 15.06
C SER A 128 -11.77 -23.75 16.37
N ASP A 129 -10.55 -23.68 16.91
CA ASP A 129 -10.26 -23.08 18.21
C ASP A 129 -10.62 -21.57 18.24
N PRO A 130 -11.36 -21.09 19.27
CA PRO A 130 -11.68 -19.67 19.42
C PRO A 130 -10.45 -18.75 19.42
N GLN A 131 -9.29 -19.23 19.86
CA GLN A 131 -8.06 -18.44 19.85
C GLN A 131 -7.57 -18.13 18.43
N LEU A 132 -7.84 -19.00 17.45
CA LEU A 132 -7.55 -18.71 16.03
C LEU A 132 -8.45 -17.63 15.46
N GLU A 133 -9.74 -17.61 15.86
CA GLU A 133 -10.65 -16.52 15.49
C GLU A 133 -10.18 -15.20 16.09
N ALA A 134 -9.80 -15.19 17.37
CA ALA A 134 -9.27 -14.01 18.05
C ALA A 134 -7.98 -13.51 17.36
N ALA A 135 -7.05 -14.42 17.04
CA ALA A 135 -5.82 -14.06 16.32
C ALA A 135 -6.12 -13.49 14.92
N ARG A 136 -7.09 -14.07 14.21
CA ARG A 136 -7.55 -13.55 12.91
C ARG A 136 -8.19 -12.17 13.04
N ALA A 137 -9.00 -11.94 14.08
CA ALA A 137 -9.60 -10.63 14.36
C ALA A 137 -8.52 -9.58 14.64
N ALA A 138 -7.56 -9.88 15.53
CA ALA A 138 -6.45 -8.98 15.83
C ALA A 138 -5.59 -8.66 14.59
N LEU A 139 -5.30 -9.64 13.73
CA LEU A 139 -4.64 -9.40 12.43
C LEU A 139 -5.47 -8.53 11.48
N ASN A 140 -6.80 -8.59 11.57
CA ASN A 140 -7.70 -7.74 10.79
C ASN A 140 -7.77 -6.32 11.35
N ASP A 141 -7.61 -6.11 12.65
CA ASP A 141 -7.47 -4.77 13.24
C ASP A 141 -6.17 -4.11 12.78
N HIS A 142 -5.08 -4.88 12.68
CA HIS A 142 -3.84 -4.41 12.06
C HIS A 142 -4.00 -4.03 10.58
N LYS A 143 -4.97 -4.60 9.84
CA LYS A 143 -5.30 -4.15 8.46
C LYS A 143 -5.85 -2.71 8.45
N GLY A 144 -6.46 -2.28 9.56
CA GLY A 144 -6.84 -0.89 9.82
C GLY A 144 -5.60 0.01 9.96
N VAL A 145 -4.57 -0.46 10.67
CA VAL A 145 -3.29 0.23 10.91
C VAL A 145 -2.39 0.26 9.65
N TYR A 146 -2.37 -0.81 8.84
CA TYR A 146 -1.68 -0.85 7.54
C TYR A 146 -2.36 -0.02 6.45
N CYS A 147 -3.53 0.52 6.73
CA CYS A 147 -3.97 1.70 6.03
C CYS A 147 -3.35 2.94 6.64
N LEU A 148 -2.02 2.93 6.76
CA LEU A 148 -1.12 4.05 6.99
C LEU A 148 -1.92 5.34 7.19
N ASP A 149 -2.22 5.68 8.44
CA ASP A 149 -3.02 6.87 8.76
C ASP A 149 -2.41 8.06 8.04
N TYR A 150 -2.98 8.41 6.89
CA TYR A 150 -2.38 9.39 5.99
C TYR A 150 -2.40 10.73 6.69
N ILE A 151 -3.42 10.98 7.51
CA ILE A 151 -3.55 12.16 8.35
C ILE A 151 -2.36 12.23 9.32
N GLN A 152 -2.16 11.24 10.19
CA GLN A 152 -1.04 11.26 11.14
C GLN A 152 0.33 11.38 10.48
N ARG A 153 0.54 10.69 9.35
CA ARG A 153 1.82 10.79 8.62
C ARG A 153 2.03 12.16 7.98
N MET A 154 0.98 12.75 7.43
CA MET A 154 1.04 14.10 6.89
C MET A 154 1.32 15.10 8.01
N GLU A 155 0.71 14.93 9.19
CA GLU A 155 0.98 15.79 10.35
C GLU A 155 2.42 15.68 10.86
N ALA A 156 2.92 14.46 11.04
CA ALA A 156 4.31 14.23 11.43
C ALA A 156 5.29 14.85 10.40
N PHE A 157 4.98 14.69 9.11
CA PHE A 157 5.76 15.29 8.03
C PHE A 157 5.71 16.82 8.08
N ILE A 158 4.53 17.42 8.24
CA ILE A 158 4.35 18.86 8.38
C ILE A 158 5.16 19.39 9.56
N ASN A 159 5.11 18.73 10.72
CA ASN A 159 5.87 19.15 11.90
C ASN A 159 7.38 19.09 11.65
N THR A 160 7.86 18.05 10.95
CA THR A 160 9.29 17.95 10.57
C THR A 160 9.69 19.06 9.62
N MET A 161 8.87 19.38 8.62
CA MET A 161 9.19 20.45 7.65
C MET A 161 9.09 21.85 8.26
N LYS A 162 8.18 22.08 9.20
CA LYS A 162 8.12 23.34 9.98
C LYS A 162 9.40 23.59 10.77
N ALA A 163 10.05 22.52 11.26
CA ALA A 163 11.34 22.61 11.95
C ALA A 163 12.55 22.75 10.99
N GLN A 164 12.35 22.69 9.68
CA GLN A 164 13.41 22.76 8.67
C GLN A 164 13.16 23.92 7.69
N PRO A 165 13.59 25.16 8.01
CA PRO A 165 13.36 26.32 7.16
C PRO A 165 13.84 26.13 5.71
N ARG A 166 14.96 25.41 5.52
CA ARG A 166 15.52 25.11 4.20
C ARG A 166 14.61 24.25 3.32
N ALA A 167 13.63 23.54 3.88
CA ALA A 167 12.72 22.68 3.12
C ALA A 167 11.82 23.44 2.13
N PHE A 168 11.74 24.78 2.26
CA PHE A 168 10.96 25.68 1.40
C PHE A 168 11.84 26.58 0.53
N GLU A 169 13.14 26.32 0.45
CA GLU A 169 14.02 26.93 -0.54
C GLU A 169 13.62 26.51 -1.96
N ALA A 170 13.95 27.33 -2.96
CA ALA A 170 13.48 27.16 -4.33
C ALA A 170 13.87 25.80 -4.96
N ASP A 171 15.01 25.23 -4.57
CA ASP A 171 15.49 23.93 -5.01
C ASP A 171 14.82 22.74 -4.30
N ARG A 172 14.20 22.96 -3.13
CA ARG A 172 13.68 21.89 -2.26
C ARG A 172 12.15 21.86 -2.13
N ILE A 173 11.51 23.01 -2.32
CA ILE A 173 10.06 23.15 -2.15
C ILE A 173 9.26 22.16 -3.02
N ALA A 174 9.77 21.83 -4.21
CA ALA A 174 9.15 20.87 -5.12
C ALA A 174 8.95 19.50 -4.45
N VAL A 175 10.01 18.96 -3.83
CA VAL A 175 10.00 17.63 -3.18
C VAL A 175 9.08 17.64 -1.96
N THR A 176 9.15 18.70 -1.16
CA THR A 176 8.34 18.89 0.04
C THR A 176 6.84 18.96 -0.31
N LEU A 177 6.50 19.79 -1.29
CA LEU A 177 5.14 19.97 -1.78
C LEU A 177 4.62 18.70 -2.45
N GLU A 178 5.43 18.03 -3.27
CA GLU A 178 5.03 16.82 -4.00
C GLU A 178 4.59 15.74 -3.02
N LYS A 179 5.37 15.54 -1.96
CA LYS A 179 5.10 14.51 -0.95
C LYS A 179 3.79 14.78 -0.24
N LEU A 180 3.58 16.01 0.26
CA LEU A 180 2.34 16.34 0.98
C LEU A 180 1.13 16.27 0.06
N ALA A 181 1.22 16.85 -1.15
CA ALA A 181 0.13 16.83 -2.13
C ALA A 181 -0.24 15.40 -2.56
N SER A 182 0.76 14.53 -2.78
CA SER A 182 0.55 13.15 -3.20
C SER A 182 -0.09 12.30 -2.09
N ASP A 183 0.34 12.47 -0.84
CA ASP A 183 -0.25 11.76 0.29
C ASP A 183 -1.67 12.26 0.57
N TYR A 184 -1.92 13.57 0.49
CA TYR A 184 -3.25 14.15 0.63
C TYR A 184 -4.21 13.67 -0.46
N GLN A 185 -3.76 13.70 -1.72
CA GLN A 185 -4.53 13.18 -2.85
C GLN A 185 -4.89 11.71 -2.70
N ARG A 186 -3.95 10.92 -2.16
CA ARG A 186 -4.17 9.50 -1.96
C ARG A 186 -5.16 9.24 -0.82
N ASP A 187 -5.10 10.01 0.25
CA ASP A 187 -5.98 9.92 1.40
C ASP A 187 -7.46 10.13 1.01
N PHE A 188 -7.81 11.29 0.44
CA PHE A 188 -9.20 11.59 0.12
C PHE A 188 -9.77 10.64 -0.94
N ARG A 189 -8.97 10.22 -1.92
CA ARG A 189 -9.38 9.23 -2.93
C ARG A 189 -9.65 7.86 -2.30
N LEU A 190 -8.80 7.44 -1.37
CA LEU A 190 -8.96 6.17 -0.68
C LEU A 190 -10.18 6.20 0.24
N TYR A 191 -10.40 7.30 0.95
CA TYR A 191 -11.59 7.51 1.77
C TYR A 191 -12.86 7.42 0.91
N ALA A 192 -12.95 8.21 -0.17
CA ALA A 192 -14.11 8.19 -1.06
C ALA A 192 -14.40 6.79 -1.63
N ARG A 193 -13.35 6.04 -2.02
CA ARG A 193 -13.49 4.66 -2.50
C ARG A 193 -14.03 3.72 -1.41
N ARG A 194 -13.57 3.86 -0.17
CA ARG A 194 -14.00 3.02 0.96
C ARG A 194 -15.44 3.28 1.34
N GLN A 195 -15.82 4.56 1.42
CA GLN A 195 -17.20 4.98 1.67
C GLN A 195 -18.14 4.43 0.59
N LYS A 196 -17.77 4.53 -0.70
CA LYS A 196 -18.56 3.93 -1.79
C LYS A 196 -18.75 2.41 -1.65
N SER A 197 -17.84 1.71 -0.97
CA SER A 197 -17.90 0.26 -0.81
C SER A 197 -18.53 -0.21 0.50
N GLY A 198 -18.90 0.69 1.42
CA GLY A 198 -19.41 0.35 2.76
C GLY A 198 -18.39 -0.36 3.67
N LYS A 199 -17.10 -0.39 3.31
CA LYS A 199 -16.06 -1.19 3.98
C LYS A 199 -15.34 -0.48 5.13
N SER A 200 -15.75 0.74 5.47
CA SER A 200 -15.13 1.52 6.55
C SER A 200 -16.14 2.49 7.13
N PRO A 201 -16.13 2.69 8.46
CA PRO A 201 -16.95 3.73 9.06
C PRO A 201 -16.58 5.12 8.50
N PRO A 202 -17.51 6.08 8.50
CA PRO A 202 -17.20 7.48 8.26
C PRO A 202 -16.10 7.99 9.20
N ARG A 203 -15.40 9.06 8.81
CA ARG A 203 -14.48 9.76 9.72
C ARG A 203 -15.26 10.37 10.87
N THR A 204 -14.63 10.38 12.05
CA THR A 204 -15.07 11.21 13.17
C THR A 204 -14.84 12.69 12.86
N GLU A 205 -15.55 13.57 13.56
CA GLU A 205 -15.36 15.03 13.44
C GLU A 205 -13.93 15.46 13.75
N GLU A 206 -13.32 14.87 14.77
CA GLU A 206 -11.91 15.07 15.09
C GLU A 206 -11.01 14.78 13.87
N ARG A 207 -11.18 13.62 13.21
CA ARG A 207 -10.40 13.28 12.01
C ARG A 207 -10.67 14.22 10.84
N TRP A 208 -11.89 14.75 10.72
CA TRP A 208 -12.17 15.79 9.74
C TRP A 208 -11.43 17.09 10.06
N ALA A 209 -11.37 17.51 11.32
CA ALA A 209 -10.60 18.68 11.74
C ALA A 209 -9.10 18.51 11.44
N HIS A 210 -8.51 17.35 11.70
CA HIS A 210 -7.12 17.06 11.30
C HIS A 210 -6.93 17.15 9.78
N PHE A 211 -7.84 16.56 8.99
CA PHE A 211 -7.80 16.65 7.54
C PHE A 211 -7.90 18.11 7.04
N ALA A 212 -8.77 18.92 7.63
CA ALA A 212 -8.91 20.35 7.32
C ALA A 212 -7.62 21.13 7.62
N ARG A 213 -7.01 20.93 8.80
CA ARG A 213 -5.72 21.57 9.17
C ARG A 213 -4.60 21.25 8.17
N ILE A 214 -4.51 20.00 7.73
CA ILE A 214 -3.53 19.60 6.71
C ILE A 214 -3.81 20.31 5.37
N SER A 215 -5.08 20.51 5.04
CA SER A 215 -5.51 21.21 3.82
C SER A 215 -5.05 22.66 3.80
N GLU A 216 -5.17 23.37 4.93
CA GLU A 216 -4.71 24.75 5.09
C GLU A 216 -3.19 24.85 4.92
N VAL A 217 -2.44 23.94 5.55
CA VAL A 217 -0.97 23.89 5.40
C VAL A 217 -0.57 23.61 3.96
N LEU A 218 -1.25 22.68 3.29
CA LEU A 218 -1.01 22.38 1.88
C LEU A 218 -1.26 23.61 1.00
N ALA A 219 -2.33 24.36 1.24
CA ALA A 219 -2.63 25.59 0.51
C ALA A 219 -1.50 26.63 0.67
N GLN A 220 -1.01 26.84 1.90
CA GLN A 220 0.12 27.73 2.16
C GLN A 220 1.39 27.30 1.41
N TRP A 221 1.65 25.99 1.32
CA TRP A 221 2.84 25.48 0.62
C TRP A 221 2.72 25.62 -0.89
N ILE A 222 1.51 25.50 -1.44
CA ILE A 222 1.24 25.79 -2.87
C ILE A 222 1.53 27.26 -3.16
N GLN A 223 1.01 28.18 -2.32
CA GLN A 223 1.25 29.61 -2.46
C GLN A 223 2.76 29.95 -2.43
N ARG A 224 3.49 29.39 -1.47
CA ARG A 224 4.95 29.56 -1.39
C ARG A 224 5.65 29.05 -2.65
N ALA A 225 5.25 27.89 -3.17
CA ALA A 225 5.83 27.34 -4.39
C ALA A 225 5.61 28.26 -5.60
N GLN A 226 4.46 28.90 -5.72
CA GLN A 226 4.20 29.87 -6.79
C GLN A 226 5.09 31.11 -6.72
N GLN A 227 5.50 31.51 -5.52
CA GLN A 227 6.34 32.70 -5.31
C GLN A 227 7.83 32.45 -5.62
N THR A 228 8.24 31.18 -5.77
CA THR A 228 9.63 30.88 -6.13
C THR A 228 9.92 31.19 -7.60
N THR A 229 11.15 31.65 -7.88
CA THR A 229 11.61 32.01 -9.22
C THR A 229 12.87 31.22 -9.55
N PRO A 230 12.85 30.30 -10.55
CA PRO A 230 11.69 29.89 -11.33
C PRO A 230 10.69 29.03 -10.52
N PRO A 231 9.39 29.01 -10.87
CA PRO A 231 8.42 28.13 -10.23
C PRO A 231 8.81 26.65 -10.34
N PRO A 232 8.53 25.82 -9.32
CA PRO A 232 8.96 24.44 -9.29
C PRO A 232 8.14 23.62 -10.29
N ARG A 233 8.78 22.62 -10.88
CA ARG A 233 8.10 21.66 -11.74
C ARG A 233 7.59 20.51 -10.90
N MET A 234 6.27 20.35 -10.89
CA MET A 234 5.61 19.25 -10.18
C MET A 234 5.42 18.04 -11.09
N PRO A 235 5.37 16.82 -10.54
CA PRO A 235 5.16 15.62 -11.31
C PRO A 235 3.73 15.53 -11.87
N GLY A 236 3.60 14.94 -13.07
CA GLY A 236 2.35 14.90 -13.82
C GLY A 236 1.20 14.12 -13.15
N ASN A 237 1.45 13.30 -12.12
CA ASN A 237 0.38 12.64 -11.34
C ASN A 237 -0.50 13.65 -10.59
N LEU A 238 0.01 14.85 -10.31
CA LEU A 238 -0.72 15.94 -9.67
C LEU A 238 -1.56 16.78 -10.65
N SER A 239 -1.47 16.53 -11.97
CA SER A 239 -2.26 17.25 -13.00
C SER A 239 -3.78 17.10 -12.86
N LYS A 240 -4.24 16.10 -12.10
CA LYS A 240 -5.67 15.84 -11.85
C LYS A 240 -6.10 16.25 -10.44
N PHE A 241 -5.22 16.90 -9.68
CA PHE A 241 -5.45 17.20 -8.27
C PHE A 241 -6.70 18.07 -8.07
N ASP A 242 -6.78 19.23 -8.74
CA ASP A 242 -7.90 20.17 -8.60
C ASP A 242 -9.26 19.50 -8.89
N ARG A 243 -9.39 18.89 -10.06
CA ARG A 243 -10.62 18.19 -10.46
C ARG A 243 -11.04 17.11 -9.46
N GLN A 244 -10.07 16.37 -8.93
CA GLN A 244 -10.37 15.31 -7.95
C GLN A 244 -10.74 15.86 -6.58
N LEU A 245 -10.13 16.98 -6.17
CA LEU A 245 -10.45 17.65 -4.92
C LEU A 245 -11.85 18.28 -4.97
N ARG A 246 -12.20 18.96 -6.07
CA ARG A 246 -13.55 19.53 -6.25
C ARG A 246 -14.64 18.46 -6.20
N GLY A 247 -14.48 17.38 -6.96
CA GLY A 247 -15.43 16.26 -6.90
C GLY A 247 -15.46 15.54 -5.55
N PHE A 248 -14.42 15.68 -4.72
CA PHE A 248 -14.45 15.23 -3.33
C PHE A 248 -15.23 16.20 -2.45
N ALA A 249 -14.98 17.51 -2.57
CA ALA A 249 -15.66 18.56 -1.81
C ALA A 249 -17.18 18.61 -2.11
N GLU A 250 -17.58 18.41 -3.37
CA GLU A 250 -19.00 18.29 -3.76
C GLU A 250 -19.70 17.14 -3.02
N LYS A 251 -19.00 16.03 -2.81
CA LYS A 251 -19.57 14.85 -2.14
C LYS A 251 -19.53 14.97 -0.61
N TYR A 252 -18.59 15.74 -0.08
CA TYR A 252 -18.37 15.93 1.35
C TYR A 252 -18.33 17.44 1.64
N PRO A 253 -19.50 18.11 1.63
CA PRO A 253 -19.57 19.55 1.85
C PRO A 253 -18.97 19.91 3.21
N ASP A 254 -18.36 21.10 3.28
CA ASP A 254 -17.71 21.66 4.48
C ASP A 254 -16.53 20.86 5.04
N ARG A 255 -16.05 19.83 4.32
CA ARG A 255 -14.89 19.00 4.75
C ARG A 255 -13.56 19.42 4.14
N VAL A 256 -13.58 20.22 3.07
CA VAL A 256 -12.39 20.78 2.44
C VAL A 256 -12.42 22.29 2.62
N PRO A 257 -11.43 22.91 3.29
CA PRO A 257 -11.35 24.36 3.40
C PRO A 257 -11.31 25.05 2.03
N SER A 258 -12.03 26.17 1.91
CA SER A 258 -12.10 26.97 0.67
C SER A 258 -10.73 27.39 0.17
N VAL A 259 -9.82 27.74 1.10
CA VAL A 259 -8.44 28.15 0.80
C VAL A 259 -7.71 27.10 -0.05
N LEU A 260 -7.89 25.81 0.23
CA LEU A 260 -7.25 24.77 -0.60
C LEU A 260 -7.93 24.64 -1.98
N LEU A 261 -9.24 24.86 -2.08
CA LEU A 261 -9.97 24.85 -3.35
C LEU A 261 -9.60 26.03 -4.26
N GLU A 262 -9.21 27.16 -3.68
CA GLU A 262 -8.71 28.32 -4.39
C GLU A 262 -7.29 28.09 -4.92
N GLU A 263 -6.45 27.38 -4.15
CA GLU A 263 -5.05 27.10 -4.49
C GLU A 263 -4.84 25.84 -5.35
N SER A 264 -5.78 24.89 -5.36
CA SER A 264 -5.64 23.63 -6.11
C SER A 264 -5.40 23.79 -7.63
N PRO A 265 -5.95 24.82 -8.33
CA PRO A 265 -5.61 25.07 -9.73
C PRO A 265 -4.13 25.41 -9.94
N ALA A 266 -3.50 26.11 -8.99
CA ALA A 266 -2.09 26.48 -9.08
C ALA A 266 -1.18 25.25 -9.06
N LEU A 267 -1.44 24.32 -8.13
CA LEU A 267 -0.72 23.05 -8.08
C LEU A 267 -0.87 22.26 -9.39
N THR A 268 -2.06 22.29 -9.98
CA THR A 268 -2.33 21.64 -11.27
C THR A 268 -1.51 22.29 -12.40
N LYS A 269 -1.42 23.62 -12.45
CA LYS A 269 -0.59 24.36 -13.42
C LYS A 269 0.90 24.01 -13.28
N LEU A 270 1.42 23.94 -12.05
CA LEU A 270 2.81 23.55 -11.79
C LEU A 270 3.14 22.11 -12.26
N ALA A 271 2.11 21.26 -12.37
CA ALA A 271 2.22 19.85 -12.80
C ALA A 271 2.00 19.62 -14.30
N GLN A 272 1.58 20.65 -15.05
CA GLN A 272 1.35 20.52 -16.49
C GLN A 272 2.69 20.49 -17.25
N PRO A 273 2.85 19.60 -18.25
CA PRO A 273 3.97 19.70 -19.16
C PRO A 273 3.82 21.01 -19.95
N ARG A 274 4.85 21.88 -19.91
CA ARG A 274 4.90 23.02 -20.83
C ARG A 274 4.81 22.45 -22.24
N SER A 275 3.72 22.75 -22.95
CA SER A 275 3.66 22.57 -24.39
C SER A 275 4.91 23.22 -24.98
N GLN A 276 5.73 22.43 -25.67
CA GLN A 276 6.85 22.96 -26.43
C GLN A 276 6.29 24.08 -27.30
N SER A 277 6.76 25.30 -27.08
CA SER A 277 6.59 26.41 -28.00
C SER A 277 6.90 25.85 -29.39
N LYS A 278 5.88 25.81 -30.26
CA LYS A 278 6.07 25.50 -31.67
C LYS A 278 7.09 26.52 -32.18
N ARG A 279 8.36 26.11 -32.33
CA ARG A 279 9.34 26.91 -33.06
C ARG A 279 8.70 27.28 -34.39
N PRO A 280 8.73 28.55 -34.81
CA PRO A 280 8.23 28.91 -36.11
C PRO A 280 9.06 28.14 -37.13
N ILE A 281 8.40 27.29 -37.91
CA ILE A 281 8.99 26.63 -39.06
C ILE A 281 9.38 27.77 -40.00
N LYS A 282 10.67 28.12 -40.06
CA LYS A 282 11.22 28.94 -41.13
C LYS A 282 10.92 28.19 -42.43
N LYS A 283 9.99 28.71 -43.24
CA LYS A 283 9.83 28.30 -44.63
C LYS A 283 11.10 28.74 -45.36
N GLU A 284 12.06 27.85 -45.51
CA GLU A 284 13.08 28.01 -46.54
C GLU A 284 12.37 27.88 -47.90
N LYS A 285 12.31 29.01 -48.62
CA LYS A 285 12.01 29.00 -50.06
C LYS A 285 13.11 28.19 -50.74
N LYS A 286 12.78 26.97 -51.18
CA LYS A 286 13.57 26.29 -52.20
C LYS A 286 13.36 27.01 -53.52
N THR A 287 14.31 27.86 -53.88
CA THR A 287 14.47 28.32 -55.27
C THR A 287 14.96 27.11 -56.06
N SER A 288 14.06 26.51 -56.84
CA SER A 288 14.41 25.43 -57.76
C SER A 288 15.27 25.98 -58.88
N VAL A 289 16.55 25.60 -58.89
CA VAL A 289 17.46 25.77 -60.02
C VAL A 289 17.01 24.79 -61.11
N ALA A 290 16.16 25.27 -62.01
CA ALA A 290 15.78 24.57 -63.23
C ALA A 290 15.46 25.60 -64.32
N GLN A 291 16.49 26.33 -64.75
CA GLN A 291 16.53 27.05 -66.03
C GLN A 291 17.95 27.60 -66.23
N ALA A 292 18.88 26.72 -66.58
CA ALA A 292 20.19 27.08 -67.11
C ALA A 292 20.78 25.90 -67.92
N ILE A 293 19.99 25.28 -68.79
CA ILE A 293 20.51 24.40 -69.86
C ILE A 293 19.58 24.55 -71.06
N VAL A 294 19.69 25.67 -71.78
CA VAL A 294 19.53 25.77 -73.24
C VAL A 294 20.32 27.00 -73.65
N MET A 295 21.58 26.81 -74.06
CA MET A 295 22.39 27.70 -74.91
C MET A 295 23.82 27.11 -74.96
N ALA A 296 23.94 25.91 -75.52
CA ALA A 296 25.20 25.35 -76.03
C ALA A 296 24.80 24.11 -76.81
N ASP A 297 24.48 24.30 -78.10
CA ASP A 297 24.72 23.35 -79.21
C ASP A 297 23.93 23.80 -80.45
N ILE A 298 24.41 24.88 -81.09
CA ILE A 298 24.34 25.08 -82.54
C ILE A 298 25.69 25.70 -82.95
N VAL A 299 26.64 24.84 -83.34
CA VAL A 299 27.59 25.03 -84.44
C VAL A 299 27.70 23.69 -85.16
#